data_AF-A0A259NEZ8-F1
#
_entry.id   AF-A0A259NEZ8-F1
#
_cell.length_a   1.000
_cell.length_b   1.000
_cell.length_c   1.000
_cell.angle_alpha   90.00
_cell.angle_beta   90.00
_cell.angle_gamma   90.00
#
_symmetry.space_group_name_H-M   'P 1'
#
loop_
_entity.id
_entity.type
_entity.pdbx_description
1 polymer ?
#
loop_
_entity_poly.entity_id
_entity_poly.type
_entity_poly.pdbx_seq_one_letter_code
_entity_poly.pdbx_strand_id
1 'polypeptide(L)' 'MTLDEIQRLAAADMTAVNQQIFSQLSSDVALINQLGIYIVNSGGKRLRPLLAVLAARA' A
#
# COMPACT_ATOMS: atom_id res chain seq x y z
N MET A 1 14.05 -3.69 -17.50
CA MET A 1 13.43 -3.24 -16.25
C MET A 1 13.72 -4.24 -15.15
N THR A 2 14.56 -3.85 -14.19
CA THR A 2 14.77 -4.57 -12.93
C THR A 2 13.64 -4.23 -11.95
N LEU A 3 13.52 -5.00 -10.85
CA LEU A 3 12.52 -4.71 -9.82
C LEU A 3 12.69 -3.31 -9.22
N ASP A 4 13.93 -2.89 -8.97
CA ASP A 4 14.26 -1.56 -8.43
C ASP A 4 13.84 -0.42 -9.38
N GLU A 5 13.91 -0.65 -10.69
CA GLU A 5 13.44 0.33 -11.68
C GLU A 5 11.91 0.44 -11.65
N ILE A 6 11.20 -0.68 -11.56
CA ILE A 6 9.73 -0.70 -11.43
C ILE A 6 9.29 -0.03 -10.12
N GLN A 7 9.95 -0.33 -9.01
CA GLN A 7 9.63 0.27 -7.71
C GLN A 7 9.88 1.77 -7.69
N ARG A 8 10.97 2.24 -8.31
CA ARG A 8 11.23 3.68 -8.45
C ARG A 8 10.17 4.37 -9.32
N LEU A 9 9.77 3.74 -10.42
CA LEU A 9 8.73 4.26 -11.31
C LEU A 9 7.39 4.46 -10.57
N ALA A 10 7.00 3.51 -9.73
CA ALA A 10 5.73 3.54 -8.99
C ALA A 10 5.81 4.20 -7.60
N ALA A 11 6.95 4.78 -7.20
CA ALA A 11 7.20 5.19 -5.81
C ALA A 11 6.20 6.24 -5.29
N ALA A 12 5.86 7.23 -6.12
CA ALA A 12 4.89 8.27 -5.77
C ALA A 12 3.48 7.69 -5.54
N ASP A 13 3.03 6.81 -6.44
CA ASP A 13 1.71 6.17 -6.31
C ASP A 13 1.66 5.21 -5.12
N MET A 14 2.71 4.43 -4.92
CA MET A 14 2.79 3.52 -3.79
C MET A 14 2.81 4.26 -2.45
N THR A 15 3.38 5.47 -2.41
CA THR A 15 3.26 6.36 -1.24
C THR A 15 1.81 6.78 -1.01
N ALA A 16 1.10 7.20 -2.06
CA ALA A 16 -0.32 7.57 -1.96
C ALA A 16 -1.20 6.38 -1.57
N VAL A 17 -0.97 5.19 -2.13
CA VAL A 17 -1.67 3.95 -1.75
C VAL A 17 -1.44 3.63 -0.26
N ASN A 18 -0.21 3.79 0.24
CA ASN A 18 0.07 3.59 1.66
C ASN A 18 -0.72 4.56 2.55
N GLN A 19 -0.72 5.85 2.20
CA GLN A 19 -1.50 6.86 2.92
C GLN A 19 -2.99 6.52 2.92
N GLN A 20 -3.54 6.11 1.77
CA GLN A 20 -4.94 5.73 1.63
C GLN A 20 -5.30 4.48 2.46
N ILE A 21 -4.40 3.50 2.57
CA ILE A 21 -4.64 2.34 3.43
C ILE A 21 -4.81 2.79 4.89
N PHE A 22 -3.92 3.67 5.38
CA PHE A 22 -4.00 4.15 6.76
C PHE A 22 -5.19 5.07 7.00
N SER A 23 -5.57 5.91 6.03
CA SER A 23 -6.74 6.78 6.18
C SER A 23 -8.05 5.99 6.29
N GLN A 24 -8.11 4.79 5.69
CA GLN A 24 -9.27 3.90 5.76
C GLN A 24 -9.28 3.02 7.01
N LEU A 25 -8.17 2.91 7.74
CA LEU A 25 -8.09 2.21 9.03
C LEU A 25 -8.61 3.09 10.17
N SER A 26 -9.84 3.59 10.03
CA SER A 26 -10.53 4.41 11.01
C SER A 26 -11.86 3.76 11.40
N SER A 27 -11.86 3.05 12.52
CA SER A 27 -13.05 2.46 13.12
C SER A 27 -13.24 2.95 14.56
N ASP A 28 -14.50 3.09 14.98
CA ASP A 28 -14.86 3.33 16.39
C ASP A 28 -14.47 2.14 17.29
N VAL A 29 -14.26 0.95 16.71
CA VAL A 29 -13.79 -0.23 17.42
C VAL A 29 -12.27 -0.25 17.43
N ALA A 30 -11.68 0.07 18.58
CA ALA A 30 -10.22 0.17 18.75
C ALA A 30 -9.44 -1.07 18.26
N LEU A 31 -9.97 -2.28 18.48
CA LEU A 31 -9.32 -3.53 18.08
C LEU A 31 -9.15 -3.65 16.55
N ILE A 32 -10.09 -3.12 15.76
CA ILE A 32 -10.01 -3.14 14.29
C ILE A 32 -8.80 -2.31 13.83
N ASN A 33 -8.61 -1.12 14.42
CA ASN A 33 -7.48 -0.25 14.08
C ASN A 33 -6.15 -0.91 14.44
N GLN A 34 -6.05 -1.49 15.64
CA GLN A 34 -4.85 -2.16 16.13
C GLN A 34 -4.46 -3.35 15.23
N LEU A 35 -5.41 -4.22 14.92
CA LEU A 35 -5.17 -5.38 14.08
C LEU A 35 -4.85 -4.97 12.63
N GLY A 36 -5.57 -3.98 12.10
CA GLY A 36 -5.34 -3.45 10.76
C GLY A 36 -3.93 -2.87 10.61
N ILE A 37 -3.50 -2.02 11.55
CA ILE A 37 -2.14 -1.45 11.58
C ILE A 37 -1.10 -2.57 11.67
N TYR A 38 -1.30 -3.56 12.53
CA TYR A 38 -0.39 -4.70 12.68
C TYR A 38 -0.21 -5.45 11.36
N ILE A 39 -1.30 -5.83 10.69
CA ILE A 39 -1.25 -6.58 9.42
C ILE A 39 -0.58 -5.74 8.32
N VAL A 40 -0.95 -4.47 8.18
CA VAL A 40 -0.42 -3.58 7.14
C VAL A 40 1.08 -3.35 7.29
N ASN A 41 1.59 -3.30 8.53
CA ASN A 41 2.99 -3.12 8.87
C ASN A 41 3.80 -4.43 8.94
N SER A 42 3.19 -5.60 8.78
CA SER A 42 3.86 -6.91 8.87
C SER A 42 4.78 -7.25 7.67
N GLY A 43 5.16 -6.28 6.84
CA GLY A 43 6.13 -6.48 5.75
C GLY A 43 5.60 -7.12 4.47
N GLY A 44 4.28 -6.99 4.18
CA GLY A 44 3.69 -7.48 2.94
C GLY A 44 4.34 -6.86 1.69
N LYS A 45 4.58 -7.67 0.65
CA LYS A 45 5.29 -7.25 -0.59
C LYS A 45 4.56 -6.21 -1.47
N ARG A 46 3.29 -5.92 -1.18
CA ARG A 46 2.45 -4.97 -1.92
C ARG A 46 2.39 -5.19 -3.44
N LEU A 47 2.53 -6.43 -3.91
CA LEU A 47 2.53 -6.76 -5.34
C LEU A 47 1.19 -6.43 -6.04
N ARG A 48 0.06 -6.69 -5.37
CA ARG A 48 -1.29 -6.41 -5.93
C ARG A 48 -1.53 -4.91 -6.17
N PRO A 49 -1.34 -4.02 -5.18
CA PRO A 49 -1.49 -2.58 -5.44
C PRO A 49 -0.46 -2.04 -6.43
N LEU A 50 0.79 -2.55 -6.43
CA LEU A 50 1.80 -2.18 -7.42
C LEU A 50 1.31 -2.45 -8.86
N LEU A 51 0.75 -3.64 -9.09
CA LEU A 51 0.21 -4.01 -10.40
C LEU A 51 -0.97 -3.11 -10.80
N ALA A 52 -1.86 -2.79 -9.86
CA ALA A 52 -3.01 -1.92 -10.12
C ALA A 52 -2.60 -0.50 -10.54
N VAL A 53 -1.64 0.12 -9.85
CA VAL A 53 -1.20 1.50 -10.18
C VAL A 53 -0.41 1.55 -11.48
N LEU A 54 0.41 0.54 -11.77
CA LEU A 54 1.13 0.46 -13.04
C LEU A 54 0.17 0.27 -14.22
N ALA A 55 -0.82 -0.60 -14.08
CA ALA A 55 -1.83 -0.83 -15.11
C ALA A 55 -2.68 0.43 -15.38
N ALA A 56 -2.97 1.24 -14.36
CA ALA A 56 -3.71 2.49 -14.52
C ALA A 56 -2.93 3.60 -15.25
N ARG A 57 -1.59 3.49 -15.32
CA ARG A 57 -0.71 4.46 -16.02
C ARG A 57 -0.27 4.00 -17.41
N ALA A 58 -0.63 2.79 -17.81
CA ALA A 58 -0.24 2.17 -19.07
C ALA A 58 -1.06 2.70 -20.26
#